data_AF-A0A369IFH2-F1
#
_entry.id   AF-A0A369IFH2-F1
#
_cell.length_a   1.000
_cell.length_b   1.000
_cell.length_c   1.000
_cell.angle_alpha   90.00
_cell.angle_beta   90.00
_cell.angle_gamma   90.00
#
_symmetry.space_group_name_H-M   'P 1'
#
loop_
_entity.id
_entity.type
_entity.pdbx_description
1 polymer ?
#
loop_
_entity_poly.entity_id
_entity_poly.type
_entity_poly.pdbx_seq_one_letter_code
_entity_poly.pdbx_strand_id
1 'polypeptide(L)'
;MLLKSLTPTESLEKVYRLQSGNREQIDRFKVNFTTLLNRINEQESEENVKGHLMDFLKEVYYKDSYLICALYGLTDEEIAIVEG
;
A
#
# COMPACT_ATOMS: atom_id res chain seq x y z
N MET A 1 -0.41 32.17 -15.04
CA MET A 1 -0.70 30.73 -15.06
C MET A 1 -2.19 30.56 -14.85
N LEU A 2 -2.94 30.01 -15.81
CA LEU A 2 -4.38 29.75 -15.65
C LEU A 2 -4.55 28.37 -15.01
N LEU A 3 -5.00 28.33 -13.75
CA LEU A 3 -5.33 27.08 -13.07
C LEU A 3 -6.67 26.57 -13.60
N LYS A 4 -6.62 25.49 -14.39
CA LYS A 4 -7.82 24.84 -14.90
C LYS A 4 -8.31 23.84 -13.85
N SER A 5 -9.45 24.12 -13.22
CA SER A 5 -10.10 23.17 -12.32
C SER A 5 -10.66 22.02 -13.14
N LEU A 6 -10.16 20.80 -12.90
CA LEU A 6 -10.68 19.58 -13.50
C LEU A 6 -11.76 18.99 -12.58
N THR A 7 -12.83 18.46 -13.15
CA THR A 7 -13.78 17.64 -12.40
C THR A 7 -13.14 16.28 -12.06
N PRO A 8 -13.62 15.56 -11.02
CA PRO A 8 -13.06 14.25 -10.65
C PRO A 8 -12.98 13.26 -11.82
N THR A 9 -13.95 13.34 -12.73
CA THR A 9 -14.05 12.51 -13.94
C THR A 9 -13.00 12.86 -14.99
N GLU A 10 -12.63 14.13 -15.09
CA GLU A 10 -11.60 14.64 -16.01
C GLU A 10 -10.19 14.48 -15.43
N SER A 11 -10.06 14.47 -14.10
CA SER A 11 -8.76 14.29 -13.42
C SER A 11 -8.29 12.85 -13.35
N LEU A 12 -9.17 11.87 -13.56
CA LEU A 12 -8.86 10.44 -13.48
C LEU A 12 -8.89 9.80 -14.86
N GLU A 13 -7.89 8.99 -15.21
CA GLU A 13 -7.94 8.18 -16.43
C GLU A 13 -9.09 7.15 -16.39
N LYS A 14 -9.51 6.71 -17.58
CA LYS A 14 -10.63 5.77 -17.76
C LYS A 14 -10.46 4.49 -16.92
N VAL A 15 -9.24 3.96 -16.83
CA VAL A 15 -8.94 2.73 -16.08
C VAL A 15 -9.16 2.89 -14.56
N TYR A 16 -8.83 4.05 -14.00
CA TYR A 16 -9.03 4.32 -12.58
C TYR A 16 -10.50 4.59 -12.24
N ARG A 17 -11.29 5.11 -13.19
CA ARG A 17 -12.75 5.25 -13.01
C ARG A 17 -13.50 3.93 -13.03
N LEU A 18 -12.92 2.88 -13.63
CA LEU A 18 -13.50 1.54 -13.68
C LEU A 18 -13.19 0.71 -12.43
N GLN A 19 -12.18 1.10 -11.65
CA GLN A 19 -11.94 0.49 -10.36
C GLN A 19 -12.98 0.97 -9.36
N SER A 20 -13.72 0.05 -8.76
CA SER A 20 -14.57 0.36 -7.61
C SER A 20 -13.65 0.68 -6.42
N GLY A 21 -13.26 1.94 -6.27
CA GLY A 21 -12.57 2.41 -5.07
C GLY A 21 -13.52 2.30 -3.89
N ASN A 22 -13.40 1.22 -3.10
CA ASN A 22 -14.15 1.13 -1.86
C ASN A 22 -13.68 2.29 -0.96
N ARG A 23 -14.63 3.07 -0.44
CA ARG A 23 -14.34 4.20 0.46
C ARG A 23 -13.44 3.76 1.63
N GLU A 24 -13.64 2.54 2.12
CA GLU A 24 -12.80 1.94 3.18
C GLU A 24 -11.35 1.75 2.76
N GLN A 25 -11.08 1.36 1.51
CA GLN A 25 -9.71 1.22 0.99
C GLN A 25 -9.03 2.59 0.89
N ILE A 26 -9.76 3.61 0.44
CA ILE A 26 -9.25 4.98 0.36
C ILE A 26 -8.93 5.53 1.75
N ASP A 27 -9.81 5.31 2.72
CA ASP A 27 -9.60 5.80 4.08
C ASP A 27 -8.46 5.03 4.78
N ARG A 28 -8.35 3.71 4.55
CA ARG A 28 -7.21 2.91 4.99
C ARG A 28 -5.89 3.39 4.37
N PHE A 29 -5.88 3.69 3.08
CA PHE A 29 -4.72 4.27 2.39
C PHE A 29 -4.27 5.57 3.05
N LYS A 30 -5.18 6.51 3.29
CA LYS A 30 -4.86 7.82 3.89
C LYS A 30 -4.22 7.70 5.27
N VAL A 31 -4.77 6.85 6.13
CA VAL A 31 -4.26 6.63 7.49
C VAL A 31 -2.84 6.05 7.45
N ASN A 32 -2.64 5.00 6.65
CA ASN A 32 -1.33 4.36 6.52
C ASN A 32 -0.29 5.26 5.85
N PHE A 33 -0.71 6.05 4.85
CA PHE A 33 0.19 6.97 4.16
C PHE A 33 0.66 8.10 5.08
N THR A 34 -0.25 8.66 5.88
CA THR A 34 0.10 9.64 6.90
C THR A 34 1.07 9.05 7.93
N THR A 35 0.85 7.79 8.32
CA THR A 35 1.74 7.06 9.23
C THR A 35 3.13 6.86 8.63
N LEU A 36 3.22 6.47 7.36
CA LEU A 36 4.49 6.33 6.64
C LEU A 36 5.24 7.67 6.61
N LEU A 37 4.58 8.76 6.22
CA LEU A 37 5.19 10.09 6.17
C LEU A 37 5.74 10.55 7.53
N ASN A 38 5.06 10.22 8.63
CA ASN A 38 5.54 10.53 9.98
C ASN A 38 6.75 9.69 10.41
N ARG A 39 6.98 8.53 9.76
CA ARG A 39 8.10 7.62 10.07
C ARG A 39 9.32 7.86 9.20
N ILE A 40 9.16 8.46 8.02
CA ILE A 40 10.28 8.74 7.11
C ILE A 40 11.28 9.65 7.81
N ASN A 41 12.52 9.18 7.89
CA ASN A 41 13.66 9.92 8.41
C ASN A 41 14.84 9.75 7.44
N GLU A 42 15.37 10.86 6.92
CA GLU A 42 16.48 10.84 5.96
C GLU A 42 17.80 10.33 6.54
N GLN A 43 17.93 10.29 7.87
CA GLN A 43 19.10 9.74 8.57
C GLN A 43 18.96 8.26 8.94
N GLU A 44 17.85 7.62 8.57
CA GLU A 44 17.62 6.21 8.87
C GLU A 44 18.39 5.27 7.92
N SER A 45 18.60 4.02 8.36
CA SER A 45 19.21 3.00 7.50
C SER A 45 18.27 2.61 6.36
N GLU A 46 18.85 2.19 5.23
CA GLU A 46 18.08 1.68 4.08
C GLU A 46 17.14 0.53 4.48
N GLU A 47 17.58 -0.32 5.41
CA GLU A 47 16.82 -1.47 5.90
C GLU A 47 15.54 -1.03 6.63
N ASN A 48 15.62 0.00 7.47
CA ASN A 48 14.44 0.49 8.15
C ASN A 48 13.46 1.15 7.18
N VAL A 49 13.97 1.89 6.18
CA VAL A 49 13.14 2.48 5.12
C VAL A 49 12.38 1.40 4.34
N LYS A 50 13.03 0.27 4.04
CA LYS A 50 12.38 -0.91 3.43
C LYS A 50 11.32 -1.49 4.36
N GLY A 51 11.59 -1.58 5.66
CA GLY A 51 10.62 -2.02 6.66
C GLY A 51 9.35 -1.17 6.67
N HIS A 52 9.49 0.15 6.75
CA HIS A 52 8.33 1.06 6.74
C HIS A 52 7.52 0.96 5.44
N LEU A 53 8.19 0.80 4.30
CA LEU A 53 7.55 0.62 3.01
C LEU A 53 6.79 -0.72 2.94
N MET A 54 7.41 -1.79 3.44
CA MET A 54 6.81 -3.12 3.48
C MET A 54 5.56 -3.12 4.37
N ASP A 55 5.62 -2.51 5.55
CA ASP A 55 4.49 -2.37 6.46
C ASP A 55 3.34 -1.57 5.84
N PHE A 56 3.66 -0.47 5.16
CA PHE A 56 2.68 0.33 4.44
C PHE A 56 1.94 -0.49 3.37
N LEU A 57 2.69 -1.22 2.52
CA LEU A 57 2.10 -2.03 1.46
C LEU A 57 1.26 -3.18 2.02
N LYS A 58 1.74 -3.84 3.10
CA LYS A 58 1.01 -4.85 3.86
C LYS A 58 -0.36 -4.34 4.28
N GLU A 59 -0.38 -3.24 5.01
CA GLU A 59 -1.62 -2.69 5.59
C GLU A 59 -2.60 -2.18 4.53
N VAL A 60 -2.10 -1.57 3.45
CA VAL A 60 -2.93 -0.93 2.43
C VAL A 60 -3.51 -1.93 1.43
N TYR A 61 -2.71 -2.89 0.96
CA TYR A 61 -3.09 -3.74 -0.19
C TYR A 61 -3.19 -5.23 0.15
N TYR A 62 -2.38 -5.73 1.08
CA TYR A 62 -2.26 -7.18 1.30
C TYR A 62 -2.95 -7.68 2.56
N LYS A 63 -3.43 -6.78 3.42
CA LYS A 63 -4.07 -7.12 4.70
C LYS A 63 -5.27 -8.07 4.54
N ASP A 64 -6.03 -7.95 3.46
CA ASP A 64 -7.18 -8.82 3.19
C ASP A 64 -6.81 -10.01 2.27
N SER A 65 -5.58 -10.02 1.74
CA SER A 65 -4.99 -11.05 0.88
C SER A 65 -3.88 -11.76 1.65
N TYR A 66 -4.24 -12.37 2.78
CA TYR A 66 -3.35 -12.93 3.82
C TYR A 66 -2.26 -13.92 3.34
N LEU A 67 -2.32 -14.42 2.11
CA LEU A 67 -1.33 -15.35 1.57
C LEU A 67 -0.02 -14.66 1.11
N ILE A 68 -0.05 -13.42 0.62
CA ILE A 68 1.15 -12.84 -0.03
C ILE A 68 2.23 -12.45 1.00
N CYS A 69 1.81 -11.98 2.18
CA CYS A 69 2.75 -11.44 3.18
C CYS A 69 3.32 -12.48 4.14
N ALA A 70 2.67 -13.64 4.28
CA ALA A 70 3.19 -14.74 5.09
C ALA A 70 4.42 -15.39 4.45
N LEU A 71 4.57 -15.32 3.12
CA LEU A 71 5.55 -16.11 2.37
C LEU A 71 6.88 -15.36 2.13
N TYR A 72 6.91 -14.04 2.30
CA TYR A 72 8.11 -13.25 2.00
C TYR A 72 9.14 -13.39 3.13
N GLY A 73 10.17 -14.21 2.89
CA GLY A 73 11.23 -14.52 3.86
C GLY A 73 11.14 -15.91 4.49
N LEU A 74 10.11 -16.69 4.15
CA LEU A 74 10.01 -18.10 4.49
C LEU A 74 10.72 -18.96 3.43
N THR A 75 11.36 -20.03 3.88
CA THR A 75 11.88 -21.08 3.01
C THR A 75 10.75 -21.90 2.40
N ASP A 76 11.02 -22.60 1.28
CA ASP A 76 10.02 -23.43 0.58
C ASP A 76 9.35 -24.47 1.52
N GLU A 77 10.07 -24.92 2.55
CA GLU A 77 9.56 -25.84 3.58
C GLU A 77 8.56 -25.17 4.53
N GLU A 78 8.81 -23.91 4.91
CA GLU A 78 7.93 -23.15 5.80
C GLU A 78 6.67 -22.67 5.06
N ILE A 79 6.77 -22.41 3.76
CA ILE A 79 5.62 -22.11 2.87
C ILE A 79 4.66 -23.31 2.83
N ALA A 80 5.19 -24.54 2.68
CA ALA A 80 4.38 -25.75 2.61
C ALA A 80 3.59 -26.05 3.90
N ILE A 81 4.06 -25.56 5.06
CA ILE A 81 3.37 -25.70 6.35
C ILE A 81 2.19 -24.73 6.49
N VAL A 82 2.25 -23.56 5.83
CA VAL A 82 1.20 -22.54 5.87
C VAL A 82 0.06 -22.85 4.90
N GLU A 83 0.34 -23.58 3.82
CA GLU A 83 -0.65 -23.98 2.80
C GLU A 83 -1.34 -25.34 3.05
N GLY A 84 -0.87 -26.13 4.03
CA GLY A 84 -1.41 -27.45 4.40
C GLY A 84 -2.46 -27.41 5.50
#